data_AF-A0A1H3V3A2-F1
#
_entry.id   AF-A0A1H3V3A2-F1
#
_cell.length_a   1.000
_cell.length_b   1.000
_cell.length_c   1.000
_cell.angle_alpha   90.00
_cell.angle_beta   90.00
_cell.angle_gamma   90.00
#
_symmetry.space_group_name_H-M   'P 1'
#
loop_
_entity.id
_entity.type
_entity.pdbx_description
1 polymer ?
#
loop_
_entity_poly.entity_id
_entity_poly.type
_entity_poly.pdbx_seq_one_letter_code
_entity_poly.pdbx_strand_id
1 'polypeptide(L)'
;MIDILSGIIKRELTVDQAYDIMEETIDKFHDGKIKGELHLLLGLNKYEWTAIGHSLDLETLAKWRKNGWPDVCCNCGSKIDYKKYGWRIKENKLKCLNCD
;
A
#
# COMPACT_ATOMS: atom_id res chain seq x y z
N MET A 1 8.17 -15.56 2.58
CA MET A 1 7.46 -14.36 2.10
C MET A 1 7.06 -13.57 3.32
N ILE A 2 7.57 -12.35 3.46
CA ILE A 2 7.24 -11.49 4.60
C ILE A 2 6.02 -10.68 4.20
N ASP A 3 4.97 -10.67 5.03
CA ASP A 3 3.82 -9.81 4.83
C ASP A 3 3.96 -8.58 5.76
N ILE A 4 4.48 -7.49 5.19
CA ILE A 4 4.86 -6.30 5.96
C ILE A 4 3.65 -5.63 6.63
N LEU A 5 2.50 -5.57 5.95
CA LEU A 5 1.31 -4.91 6.51
C LEU A 5 0.67 -5.79 7.58
N SER A 6 0.67 -7.11 7.42
CA SER A 6 0.22 -8.03 8.48
C SER A 6 1.11 -7.92 9.73
N GLY A 7 2.43 -7.77 9.55
CA GLY A 7 3.36 -7.53 10.66
C GLY A 7 3.05 -6.24 11.44
N ILE A 8 2.74 -5.14 10.73
CA ILE A 8 2.30 -3.88 11.35
C ILE A 8 0.97 -4.09 12.11
N ILE A 9 -0.03 -4.73 11.49
CA ILE A 9 -1.36 -4.97 12.06
C ILE A 9 -1.27 -5.77 13.37
N LYS A 10 -0.39 -6.76 13.43
CA LYS A 10 -0.16 -7.63 14.58
C LYS A 10 0.82 -7.04 15.61
N ARG A 11 1.41 -5.88 15.33
CA ARG A 11 2.48 -5.25 16.14
C ARG A 11 3.73 -6.11 16.26
N GLU A 12 3.97 -6.97 15.27
CA GLU A 12 5.20 -7.77 15.13
C GLU A 12 6.31 -6.95 14.44
N LEU A 13 5.92 -5.93 13.68
CA LEU A 13 6.80 -4.95 13.05
C LEU A 13 6.36 -3.54 13.42
N THR A 14 7.32 -2.67 13.68
CA THR A 14 7.12 -1.22 13.62
C THR A 14 7.02 -0.75 12.16
N VAL A 15 6.51 0.46 11.94
CA VAL A 15 6.42 1.05 10.60
C VAL A 15 7.82 1.22 9.99
N ASP A 16 8.79 1.67 10.78
CA ASP A 16 10.18 1.85 10.33
C ASP A 16 10.81 0.52 9.92
N GLN A 17 10.66 -0.54 10.73
CA GLN A 17 11.13 -1.88 10.36
C GLN A 17 10.47 -2.41 9.07
N ALA A 18 9.20 -2.08 8.83
CA ALA A 18 8.53 -2.46 7.59
C ALA A 18 9.08 -1.71 6.37
N TYR A 19 9.46 -0.43 6.54
CA TYR A 19 10.18 0.33 5.51
C TYR A 19 11.57 -0.24 5.24
N ASP A 20 12.33 -0.57 6.29
CA ASP A 20 13.65 -1.19 6.16
C ASP A 20 13.59 -2.52 5.38
N ILE A 21 12.61 -3.37 5.71
CA ILE A 21 12.38 -4.63 4.99
C ILE A 21 12.02 -4.38 3.52
N MET A 22 11.22 -3.36 3.24
CA MET A 22 10.83 -3.01 1.88
C MET A 22 12.03 -2.52 1.07
N GLU A 23 12.85 -1.63 1.62
CA GLU A 23 14.08 -1.13 1.00
C GLU A 23 15.07 -2.28 0.73
N GLU A 24 15.37 -3.11 1.74
CA GLU A 24 16.26 -4.26 1.58
C GLU A 24 15.77 -5.25 0.52
N THR A 25 14.46 -5.45 0.42
CA THR A 25 13.85 -6.33 -0.60
C THR A 25 14.01 -5.74 -1.99
N ILE A 26 13.79 -4.43 -2.15
CA ILE A 26 13.97 -3.71 -3.41
C ILE A 26 15.44 -3.78 -3.86
N ASP A 27 16.39 -3.53 -2.95
CA ASP A 27 17.81 -3.59 -3.26
C ASP A 27 18.25 -4.98 -3.69
N LYS A 28 17.85 -6.03 -2.96
CA LYS A 28 18.13 -7.42 -3.34
C LYS A 28 17.52 -7.78 -4.69
N PHE A 29 16.36 -7.21 -5.02
CA PHE A 29 15.72 -7.43 -6.32
C PHE A 29 16.50 -6.75 -7.44
N HIS A 30 16.92 -5.50 -7.26
CA HIS A 30 17.76 -4.78 -8.23
C HIS A 30 19.13 -5.44 -8.43
N ASP A 31 19.72 -5.99 -7.38
CA ASP A 31 20.98 -6.75 -7.43
C ASP A 31 20.83 -8.14 -8.08
N GLY A 32 19.60 -8.56 -8.43
CA GLY A 32 19.32 -9.90 -8.97
C GLY A 32 19.48 -11.04 -7.94
N LYS A 33 19.61 -10.73 -6.65
CA LYS A 33 19.74 -11.70 -5.55
C LYS A 33 18.44 -12.42 -5.25
N ILE A 34 17.31 -11.79 -5.56
CA ILE A 34 15.98 -12.39 -5.49
C ILE A 34 15.23 -12.19 -6.81
N LYS A 35 14.33 -13.12 -7.14
CA LYS A 35 13.50 -13.09 -8.35
C LYS A 35 12.03 -13.17 -7.98
N GLY A 36 11.17 -12.62 -8.83
CA GLY A 36 9.72 -12.63 -8.65
C GLY A 36 9.11 -11.25 -8.84
N GLU A 37 7.88 -11.07 -8.38
CA GLU A 37 7.21 -9.77 -8.38
C GLU A 37 7.38 -9.12 -7.01
N LEU A 38 7.97 -7.91 -6.96
CA LEU A 38 8.29 -7.21 -5.71
C LEU A 38 7.11 -7.13 -4.74
N HIS A 39 5.93 -6.80 -5.23
CA HIS A 39 4.75 -6.71 -4.38
C HIS A 39 4.39 -8.06 -3.73
N LEU A 40 4.56 -9.17 -4.44
CA LEU A 40 4.33 -10.51 -3.89
C LEU A 40 5.38 -10.86 -2.84
N LEU A 41 6.64 -10.47 -3.04
CA LEU A 41 7.72 -10.72 -2.07
C LEU A 41 7.46 -10.02 -0.72
N LEU A 42 6.76 -8.88 -0.75
CA LEU A 42 6.36 -8.07 0.40
C LEU A 42 4.96 -8.42 0.95
N GLY A 43 4.28 -9.43 0.39
CA GLY A 43 2.93 -9.82 0.81
C GLY A 43 1.86 -8.77 0.49
N LEU A 44 2.07 -7.98 -0.56
CA LEU A 44 1.17 -6.94 -1.04
C LEU A 44 0.39 -7.44 -2.27
N ASN A 45 -0.90 -7.11 -2.30
CA ASN A 45 -1.65 -7.20 -3.54
C ASN A 45 -1.34 -5.99 -4.45
N LYS A 46 -1.76 -6.07 -5.71
CA LYS A 46 -1.51 -5.02 -6.71
C LYS A 46 -2.02 -3.64 -6.30
N TYR A 47 -3.17 -3.55 -5.61
CA TYR A 47 -3.77 -2.27 -5.21
C TYR A 47 -2.99 -1.60 -4.08
N GLU A 48 -2.51 -2.40 -3.13
CA GLU A 48 -1.66 -1.94 -2.03
C GLU A 48 -0.30 -1.46 -2.55
N TRP A 49 0.30 -2.22 -3.46
CA TRP A 49 1.52 -1.80 -4.15
C TRP A 49 1.33 -0.49 -4.91
N THR A 50 0.23 -0.37 -5.66
CA THR A 50 -0.13 0.89 -6.33
C THR A 50 -0.28 2.03 -5.33
N ALA A 51 -0.93 1.83 -4.18
CA ALA A 51 -1.11 2.90 -3.20
C ALA A 51 0.22 3.40 -2.61
N ILE A 52 1.16 2.49 -2.32
CA ILE A 52 2.53 2.85 -1.93
C ILE A 52 3.21 3.65 -3.04
N GLY A 53 3.06 3.22 -4.30
CA GLY A 53 3.56 3.97 -5.47
C GLY A 53 2.95 5.37 -5.62
N HIS A 54 1.76 5.59 -5.06
CA HIS A 54 1.11 6.91 -4.94
C HIS A 54 1.39 7.60 -3.59
N SER A 55 2.46 7.20 -2.90
CA SER A 55 2.93 7.79 -1.64
C SER A 55 1.96 7.66 -0.45
N LEU A 56 1.09 6.64 -0.45
CA LEU A 56 0.37 6.25 0.77
C LEU A 56 1.34 5.63 1.77
N ASP A 57 1.34 6.12 3.00
CA ASP A 57 2.18 5.56 4.05
C ASP A 57 1.74 4.15 4.48
N LEU A 58 2.69 3.35 4.99
CA LEU A 58 2.42 1.96 5.39
C LEU A 58 1.48 1.85 6.60
N GLU A 59 1.46 2.84 7.49
CA GLU A 59 0.59 2.84 8.67
C GLU A 59 -0.89 2.99 8.26
N THR A 60 -1.17 3.94 7.37
CA THR A 60 -2.48 4.19 6.79
C THR A 60 -2.92 3.00 5.95
N LEU A 61 -2.04 2.45 5.12
CA LEU A 61 -2.36 1.28 4.30
C LEU A 61 -2.63 0.03 5.16
N ALA A 62 -1.90 -0.18 6.25
CA ALA A 62 -2.17 -1.25 7.21
C ALA A 62 -3.54 -1.08 7.88
N LYS A 63 -3.93 0.16 8.22
CA LYS A 63 -5.28 0.47 8.74
C LYS A 63 -6.35 0.13 7.71
N TRP A 64 -6.15 0.47 6.43
CA TRP A 64 -7.11 0.15 5.35
C TRP A 64 -7.21 -1.34 5.10
N ARG A 65 -6.09 -2.08 5.12
CA ARG A 65 -6.13 -3.54 5.01
C ARG A 65 -6.92 -4.17 6.15
N LYS A 66 -6.74 -3.69 7.39
CA LYS A 66 -7.44 -4.21 8.57
C LYS A 66 -8.93 -3.90 8.56
N ASN A 67 -9.29 -2.67 8.22
CA ASN A 67 -10.64 -2.13 8.44
C ASN A 67 -11.49 -2.03 7.16
N GLY A 68 -10.88 -2.27 5.99
CA GLY A 68 -11.48 -1.96 4.69
C GLY A 68 -10.93 -0.67 4.10
N TRP A 69 -10.85 -0.65 2.77
CA TRP A 69 -10.46 0.54 2.02
C TRP A 69 -11.60 1.57 2.03
N PRO A 70 -11.30 2.88 1.96
CA PRO A 70 -12.31 3.90 1.77
C PRO A 70 -13.16 3.62 0.51
N ASP A 71 -14.47 3.76 0.64
CA ASP A 71 -15.45 3.55 -0.43
C ASP A 71 -16.07 4.87 -0.94
N VAL A 72 -15.53 6.01 -0.49
CA VAL A 72 -15.92 7.35 -0.88
C VAL A 72 -14.71 8.25 -1.09
N CYS A 73 -14.84 9.20 -2.01
CA CYS A 73 -13.83 10.22 -2.27
C CYS A 73 -13.69 11.18 -1.10
N CYS A 74 -12.46 11.40 -0.64
CA CYS A 74 -12.19 12.35 0.44
C CYS A 74 -12.50 13.82 0.10
N ASN A 75 -12.68 14.16 -1.17
CA ASN A 75 -12.93 15.53 -1.62
C ASN A 75 -14.40 15.77 -2.00
N CYS A 76 -14.97 14.98 -2.91
CA CYS A 76 -16.34 15.17 -3.40
C CYS A 76 -17.39 14.24 -2.79
N GLY A 77 -17.00 13.26 -1.97
CA GLY A 77 -17.93 12.29 -1.36
C GLY A 77 -18.52 11.25 -2.33
N SER A 78 -18.20 11.29 -3.62
CA SER A 78 -18.64 10.28 -4.58
C SER A 78 -18.15 8.89 -4.20
N LYS A 79 -18.97 7.86 -4.43
CA LYS A 79 -18.60 6.46 -4.20
C LYS A 79 -17.37 6.07 -5.04
N ILE A 80 -16.44 5.36 -4.41
CA ILE A 80 -15.25 4.78 -5.04
C ILE A 80 -15.26 3.27 -4.81
N ASP A 81 -15.22 2.52 -5.91
CA ASP A 81 -14.74 1.15 -5.92
C ASP A 81 -13.29 1.14 -6.41
N TYR A 82 -12.34 1.05 -5.48
CA TYR A 82 -10.90 1.10 -5.78
C TYR A 82 -10.43 -0.07 -6.66
N LYS A 83 -11.26 -1.11 -6.85
CA LYS A 83 -10.98 -2.23 -7.74
C LYS A 83 -11.47 -2.01 -9.17
N LYS A 84 -12.45 -1.13 -9.37
CA LYS A 84 -13.10 -0.89 -10.68
C LYS A 84 -12.80 0.47 -11.30
N TYR A 85 -12.62 1.51 -10.49
CA TYR A 85 -12.40 2.87 -10.96
C TYR A 85 -10.95 3.29 -10.78
N GLY A 86 -10.53 4.31 -11.55
CA GLY A 86 -9.27 4.99 -11.29
C GLY A 86 -9.35 5.86 -10.04
N TRP A 87 -8.31 5.81 -9.22
CA TRP A 87 -8.16 6.58 -7.99
C TRP A 87 -6.72 7.10 -7.87
N ARG A 88 -6.53 8.07 -6.98
CA ARG A 88 -5.22 8.58 -6.55
C ARG A 88 -5.19 8.76 -5.05
N ILE A 89 -3.99 8.83 -4.50
CA ILE A 89 -3.76 9.19 -3.11
C ILE A 89 -3.37 10.68 -3.03
N LYS A 90 -3.96 11.40 -2.08
CA LYS A 90 -3.53 12.76 -1.69
C LYS A 90 -3.58 12.86 -0.18
N GLU A 91 -2.47 13.24 0.46
CA GLU A 91 -2.38 13.39 1.92
C GLU A 91 -2.90 12.15 2.68
N ASN A 92 -2.47 10.96 2.25
CA ASN A 92 -2.91 9.66 2.79
C ASN A 92 -4.43 9.40 2.72
N LYS A 93 -5.13 10.04 1.78
CA LYS A 93 -6.57 9.84 1.55
C LYS A 93 -6.84 9.43 0.11
N LEU A 94 -7.88 8.60 -0.05
CA LEU A 94 -8.34 8.13 -1.35
C LEU A 94 -9.18 9.21 -2.05
N LYS A 95 -8.82 9.55 -3.30
CA LYS A 95 -9.49 10.56 -4.12
C LYS A 95 -9.79 10.00 -5.51
N CYS A 96 -10.94 10.36 -6.09
CA CYS A 96 -11.23 10.07 -7.50
C CYS A 96 -10.23 10.75 -8.43
N LEU A 97 -9.99 10.18 -9.62
CA LEU A 97 -9.16 10.85 -10.64
C LEU A 97 -9.79 12.15 -11.14
N ASN A 98 -11.09 12.16 -11.41
CA ASN A 98 -11.80 13.28 -12.04
C ASN A 98 -12.24 14.37 -11.04
N CYS A 99 -11.65 14.39 -9.85
CA CYS A 99 -12.01 15.32 -8.80
C CYS A 99 -10.82 16.24 -8.54
N ASP A 100 -10.97 17.53 -8.83
CA ASP A 100 -9.97 18.57 -8.57
C ASP A 100 -10.11 19.16 -7.18
#